data_AF-A0AA88H1U6-F1
#
_entry.id   AF-A0AA88H1U6-F1
#
_cell.length_a   1.000
_cell.length_b   1.000
_cell.length_c   1.000
_cell.angle_alpha   90.00
_cell.angle_beta   90.00
_cell.angle_gamma   90.00
#
_symmetry.space_group_name_H-M   'P 1'
#
loop_
_entity.id
_entity.type
_entity.pdbx_description
1 polymer ?
#
loop_
_entity_poly.entity_id
_entity_poly.type
_entity_poly.pdbx_seq_one_letter_code
_entity_poly.pdbx_strand_id
1 'polypeptide(L)'
;MVRSFNSSFACLLALLLAVTCLFLTSSTQGLSIAKPPGRPCPVFRCMRACEYGYKVNEYGCPTCTCLKQRKCPTFYCFVPCKHGYAKDKYGCQKGCTCNPPPVQKPCPVYKCLIACKYGYKRDRNTGCQTCSCNPEPIF
;
A
#
# COMPACT_ATOMS: atom_id res chain seq x y z
N MET A 1 -30.68 -37.65 46.94
CA MET A 1 -31.53 -37.78 45.74
C MET A 1 -30.89 -37.01 44.60
N VAL A 2 -30.07 -37.70 43.80
CA VAL A 2 -29.47 -37.13 42.58
C VAL A 2 -30.58 -37.07 41.54
N ARG A 3 -31.26 -35.93 41.41
CA ARG A 3 -32.27 -35.74 40.38
C ARG A 3 -31.55 -35.57 39.05
N SER A 4 -31.52 -36.68 38.31
CA SER A 4 -31.33 -36.79 36.88
C SER A 4 -32.12 -35.69 36.15
N PHE A 5 -31.49 -34.54 35.93
CA PHE A 5 -32.04 -33.43 35.14
C PHE A 5 -31.44 -33.51 33.74
N ASN A 6 -32.05 -34.40 32.96
CA ASN A 6 -32.25 -34.32 31.52
C ASN A 6 -31.04 -33.98 30.64
N SER A 7 -30.32 -35.03 30.27
CA SER A 7 -29.45 -35.11 29.09
C SER A 7 -30.10 -34.49 27.82
N SER A 8 -31.43 -34.58 27.66
CA SER A 8 -32.16 -33.99 26.52
C SER A 8 -32.18 -32.45 26.47
N PHE A 9 -32.22 -31.76 27.61
CA PHE A 9 -32.24 -30.29 27.62
C PHE A 9 -30.88 -29.70 27.27
N ALA A 10 -29.79 -30.32 27.75
CA ALA A 10 -28.43 -29.96 27.37
C ALA A 10 -28.18 -30.19 25.87
N CYS A 11 -28.76 -31.26 25.31
CA CYS A 11 -28.64 -31.58 23.88
C CYS A 11 -29.39 -30.55 23.00
N LEU A 12 -30.60 -30.16 23.39
CA LEU A 12 -31.37 -29.11 22.70
C LEU A 12 -30.68 -27.74 22.75
N LEU A 13 -30.13 -27.36 23.91
CA LEU A 13 -29.39 -26.11 24.04
C LEU A 13 -28.11 -26.11 23.19
N ALA A 14 -27.39 -27.22 23.16
CA ALA A 14 -26.20 -27.40 22.34
C ALA A 14 -26.52 -27.36 20.84
N LEU A 15 -27.64 -27.96 20.41
CA LEU A 15 -28.12 -27.90 19.03
C LEU A 15 -28.51 -26.48 18.63
N LEU A 16 -29.23 -25.74 19.50
CA LEU A 16 -29.57 -24.34 19.25
C LEU A 16 -28.32 -23.45 19.16
N LEU A 17 -27.35 -23.64 20.05
CA LEU A 17 -26.07 -22.91 20.01
C LEU A 17 -25.27 -23.26 18.73
N ALA A 18 -25.23 -24.52 18.33
CA ALA A 18 -24.57 -24.94 17.09
C ALA A 18 -25.24 -24.34 15.84
N VAL A 19 -26.58 -24.35 15.81
CA VAL A 19 -27.37 -23.77 14.72
C VAL A 19 -27.18 -22.26 14.64
N THR A 20 -27.20 -21.54 15.76
CA THR A 20 -26.92 -20.09 15.79
C THR A 20 -25.48 -19.77 15.38
N CYS A 21 -24.49 -20.58 15.77
CA CYS A 21 -23.10 -20.43 15.32
C CYS A 21 -22.94 -20.63 13.80
N LEU A 22 -23.66 -21.60 13.20
CA LEU A 22 -23.66 -21.80 11.75
C LEU A 22 -24.24 -20.59 11.02
N PHE A 23 -25.35 -20.02 11.51
CA PHE A 23 -25.94 -18.81 10.91
C PHE A 23 -25.06 -17.56 11.07
N LEU A 24 -24.34 -17.42 12.19
CA LEU A 24 -23.45 -16.29 12.43
C LEU A 24 -22.16 -16.36 11.60
N THR A 25 -21.68 -17.56 11.27
CA THR A 25 -20.45 -17.76 10.47
C THR A 25 -20.69 -17.68 8.96
N SER A 26 -21.91 -17.86 8.48
CA SER A 26 -22.24 -17.77 7.04
C SER A 26 -22.21 -16.33 6.45
N SER A 27 -22.15 -15.29 7.28
CA SER A 27 -22.28 -13.89 6.82
C SER A 27 -20.98 -13.15 6.45
N THR A 28 -19.81 -13.80 6.46
CA THR A 28 -18.52 -13.09 6.23
C THR A 28 -17.82 -13.36 4.91
N GLN A 29 -18.48 -13.99 3.92
CA GLN A 29 -17.98 -13.97 2.56
C GLN A 29 -18.41 -12.68 1.88
N GLY A 30 -17.59 -11.64 2.03
CA GLY A 30 -17.65 -10.45 1.17
C GLY A 30 -17.43 -10.87 -0.27
N LEU A 31 -18.53 -11.14 -0.99
CA LEU A 31 -18.55 -11.56 -2.38
C LEU A 31 -18.10 -10.38 -3.25
N SER A 32 -16.81 -10.26 -3.49
CA SER A 32 -16.30 -9.40 -4.57
C SER A 32 -16.75 -10.03 -5.89
N ILE A 33 -17.85 -9.53 -6.44
CA ILE A 33 -18.35 -9.91 -7.77
C ILE A 33 -17.29 -9.47 -8.78
N ALA A 34 -16.46 -10.41 -9.22
CA ALA A 34 -15.48 -10.15 -10.26
C ALA A 34 -16.20 -9.76 -11.55
N LYS A 35 -15.69 -8.73 -12.23
CA LYS A 35 -16.16 -8.31 -13.54
C LYS A 35 -16.23 -9.53 -14.49
N PRO A 36 -17.37 -9.80 -15.16
CA PRO A 36 -17.44 -10.90 -16.10
C PRO A 36 -16.37 -10.73 -17.19
N PRO A 37 -15.56 -11.77 -17.48
CA PRO A 37 -14.48 -11.68 -18.45
C PRO A 37 -15.04 -11.30 -19.82
N GLY A 38 -14.43 -10.30 -20.47
CA GLY A 38 -14.76 -9.91 -21.84
C GLY A 38 -15.79 -8.78 -22.02
N ARG A 39 -16.44 -8.25 -20.97
CA ARG A 39 -17.27 -7.03 -21.14
C ARG A 39 -16.45 -5.75 -20.94
N PRO A 40 -16.27 -4.88 -21.95
CA PRO A 40 -15.64 -3.59 -21.73
C PRO A 40 -16.51 -2.71 -20.82
N CYS A 41 -15.89 -1.76 -20.11
CA CYS A 41 -16.67 -0.78 -19.35
C CYS A 41 -17.39 0.17 -20.32
N PRO A 42 -18.60 0.64 -19.99
CA PRO A 42 -19.28 1.65 -20.79
C PRO A 42 -18.43 2.92 -20.82
N VAL A 43 -18.30 3.52 -22.00
CA VAL A 43 -17.64 4.81 -22.18
C VAL A 43 -18.69 5.88 -21.91
N PHE A 44 -18.48 6.72 -20.91
CA PHE A 44 -19.36 7.83 -20.59
C PHE A 44 -18.55 9.12 -20.40
N ARG A 45 -19.18 10.25 -20.74
CA ARG A 45 -18.62 11.58 -20.53
C ARG A 45 -19.40 12.26 -19.40
N CYS A 46 -18.76 12.42 -18.25
CA CYS A 46 -19.39 13.08 -17.12
C CYS A 46 -19.47 14.60 -17.34
N MET A 47 -20.53 15.23 -16.82
CA MET A 47 -20.71 16.69 -16.91
C MET A 47 -19.61 17.49 -16.20
N ARG A 48 -18.94 16.88 -15.21
CA ARG A 48 -17.86 17.49 -14.45
C ARG A 48 -16.64 16.57 -14.41
N ALA A 49 -15.46 17.17 -14.47
CA ALA A 49 -14.20 16.49 -14.21
C ALA A 49 -14.05 16.29 -12.69
N CYS A 50 -13.66 15.08 -12.27
CA CYS A 50 -13.41 14.79 -10.87
C CYS A 50 -11.91 14.89 -10.60
N GLU A 51 -11.49 15.88 -9.81
CA GLU A 51 -10.09 16.16 -9.47
C GLU A 51 -9.37 14.96 -8.84
N TYR A 52 -10.06 14.25 -7.94
CA TYR A 52 -9.52 13.07 -7.22
C TYR A 52 -9.89 11.74 -7.88
N GLY A 53 -10.43 11.77 -9.10
CA GLY A 53 -10.89 10.59 -9.84
C GLY A 53 -12.33 10.18 -9.57
N TYR A 54 -12.73 9.08 -10.19
CA TYR A 54 -14.10 8.58 -10.23
C TYR A 54 -14.27 7.34 -9.35
N LYS A 55 -15.42 7.22 -8.67
CA LYS A 55 -15.79 5.98 -7.99
C LYS A 55 -16.00 4.87 -9.01
N VAL A 56 -15.66 3.65 -8.63
CA VAL A 56 -15.96 2.45 -9.41
C VAL A 56 -17.18 1.73 -8.84
N ASN A 57 -17.93 1.05 -9.71
CA ASN A 57 -19.00 0.15 -9.31
C ASN A 57 -18.44 -1.22 -8.88
N GLU A 58 -19.34 -2.15 -8.53
CA GLU A 58 -19.00 -3.52 -8.12
C GLU A 58 -18.19 -4.31 -9.16
N TYR A 59 -18.30 -3.96 -10.45
CA TYR A 59 -17.55 -4.56 -11.55
C TYR A 59 -16.23 -3.84 -11.86
N GLY A 60 -15.82 -2.87 -11.03
CA GLY A 60 -14.61 -2.08 -11.25
C GLY A 60 -14.70 -1.08 -12.41
N CYS A 61 -15.89 -0.84 -12.96
CA CYS A 61 -16.08 0.18 -13.99
C CYS A 61 -16.29 1.56 -13.35
N PRO A 62 -15.68 2.63 -13.89
CA PRO A 62 -15.85 3.97 -13.34
C PRO A 62 -17.32 4.40 -13.43
N THR A 63 -17.69 5.39 -12.63
CA THR A 63 -19.02 6.01 -12.60
C THR A 63 -18.87 7.52 -12.61
N CYS A 64 -19.92 8.29 -12.96
CA CYS A 64 -19.86 9.76 -12.84
C CYS A 64 -19.95 10.30 -11.41
N THR A 65 -19.64 9.48 -10.40
CA THR A 65 -19.56 9.92 -9.01
C THR A 65 -18.10 10.23 -8.67
N CYS A 66 -17.82 11.46 -8.23
CA CYS A 66 -16.46 11.84 -7.85
C CYS A 66 -16.02 11.18 -6.53
N LEU A 67 -14.74 10.82 -6.48
CA LEU A 67 -14.05 10.59 -5.22
C LEU A 67 -13.94 11.92 -4.46
N LYS A 68 -14.16 11.87 -3.15
CA LYS A 68 -13.96 13.02 -2.28
C LYS A 68 -12.47 13.11 -1.94
N GLN A 69 -11.97 14.34 -1.76
CA GLN A 69 -10.63 14.56 -1.23
C GLN A 69 -10.48 13.75 0.07
N ARG A 70 -9.47 12.88 0.11
CA ARG A 70 -9.14 12.16 1.34
C ARG A 70 -8.49 13.17 2.28
N LYS A 71 -9.19 13.51 3.37
CA LYS A 71 -8.61 14.33 4.44
C LYS A 71 -7.62 13.47 5.21
N CYS A 72 -6.36 13.85 5.23
CA CYS A 72 -5.38 13.22 6.11
C CYS A 72 -5.63 13.65 7.56
N PRO A 73 -5.48 12.75 8.54
CA PRO A 73 -5.48 13.13 9.94
C PRO A 73 -4.29 14.05 10.25
N THR A 74 -4.52 15.05 11.08
CA THR A 74 -3.48 15.97 11.57
C THR A 74 -2.91 15.44 12.88
N PHE A 75 -1.59 15.40 12.99
CA PHE A 75 -0.90 15.01 14.22
C PHE A 75 0.00 16.16 14.69
N TYR A 76 -0.03 16.41 16.00
CA TYR A 76 0.90 17.33 16.65
C TYR A 76 1.94 16.50 17.39
N CYS A 77 3.18 16.55 16.92
CA CYS A 77 4.29 15.80 17.49
C CYS A 77 5.20 16.75 18.25
N PHE A 78 5.50 16.44 19.53
CA PHE A 78 6.36 17.27 20.37
C PHE A 78 7.79 17.40 19.81
N VAL A 79 8.27 16.35 19.13
CA VAL A 79 9.59 16.32 18.52
C VAL A 79 9.44 16.26 16.99
N PRO A 80 10.02 17.22 16.25
CA PRO A 80 9.98 17.19 14.78
C PRO A 80 10.93 16.13 14.22
N CYS A 81 10.47 15.38 13.21
CA CYS A 81 11.29 14.38 12.54
C CYS A 81 12.23 15.01 11.50
N LYS A 82 13.54 14.90 11.72
CA LYS A 82 14.60 15.44 10.83
C LYS A 82 14.52 14.91 9.38
N HIS A 83 14.11 13.66 9.19
CA HIS A 83 14.00 13.01 7.88
C HIS A 83 12.54 12.86 7.42
N GLY A 84 11.63 13.64 8.01
CA GLY A 84 10.20 13.59 7.73
C GLY A 84 9.46 12.47 8.45
N TYR A 85 8.14 12.51 8.33
CA TYR A 85 7.22 11.55 8.95
C TYR A 85 6.88 10.38 8.01
N ALA A 86 6.64 9.21 8.59
CA ALA A 86 6.17 8.04 7.88
C ALA A 86 4.74 8.24 7.35
N LYS A 87 4.52 7.82 6.10
CA LYS A 87 3.24 7.98 5.38
C LYS A 87 2.59 6.64 5.06
N ASP A 88 1.27 6.63 4.91
CA ASP A 88 0.51 5.49 4.41
C ASP A 88 0.53 5.41 2.88
N LYS A 89 -0.11 4.37 2.33
CA LYS A 89 -0.22 4.15 0.87
C LYS A 89 -0.94 5.28 0.11
N TYR A 90 -1.54 6.22 0.81
CA TYR A 90 -2.24 7.38 0.26
C TYR A 90 -1.50 8.69 0.58
N GLY A 91 -0.28 8.61 1.11
CA GLY A 91 0.56 9.77 1.42
C GLY A 91 0.21 10.50 2.73
N CYS A 92 -0.71 9.97 3.54
CA CYS A 92 -1.07 10.57 4.83
C CYS A 92 -0.12 10.14 5.94
N GLN A 93 0.23 11.08 6.84
CA GLN A 93 1.05 10.79 8.01
C GLN A 93 0.41 9.69 8.88
N LYS A 94 1.23 8.77 9.41
CA LYS A 94 0.78 7.68 10.29
C LYS A 94 1.18 7.94 11.74
N GLY A 95 0.75 9.06 12.31
CA GLY A 95 1.17 9.49 13.65
C GLY A 95 2.58 10.10 13.69
N CYS A 96 3.25 10.05 14.83
CA CYS A 96 4.56 10.69 15.04
C CYS A 96 5.77 9.77 14.72
N THR A 97 5.59 8.79 13.84
CA THR A 97 6.68 7.90 13.42
C THR A 97 7.60 8.63 12.44
N CYS A 98 8.90 8.70 12.76
CA CYS A 98 9.90 9.30 11.90
C CYS A 98 10.44 8.31 10.86
N ASN A 99 10.80 8.81 9.68
CA ASN A 99 11.58 8.04 8.72
C ASN A 99 13.01 7.84 9.23
N PRO A 100 13.66 6.72 8.90
CA PRO A 100 15.08 6.54 9.18
C PRO A 100 15.91 7.57 8.40
N PRO A 101 17.14 7.87 8.86
CA PRO A 101 18.08 8.65 8.07
C PRO A 101 18.29 7.99 6.70
N PRO A 102 18.44 8.78 5.63
CA PRO A 102 18.77 8.25 4.33
C PRO A 102 20.09 7.48 4.45
N VAL A 103 20.06 6.22 4.06
CA VAL A 103 21.25 5.38 4.03
C VAL A 103 22.14 5.93 2.92
N GLN A 104 23.18 6.68 3.28
CA GLN A 104 24.25 6.99 2.35
C GLN A 104 25.02 5.69 2.13
N LYS A 105 24.75 5.02 1.02
CA LYS A 105 25.53 3.83 0.65
C LYS A 105 26.94 4.33 0.32
N PRO A 106 27.98 3.89 1.06
CA PRO A 106 29.35 4.29 0.73
C PRO A 106 29.68 3.80 -0.68
N CYS A 107 30.50 4.57 -1.40
CA CYS A 107 30.92 4.14 -2.72
C CYS A 107 31.74 2.84 -2.62
N PRO A 108 31.46 1.84 -3.46
CA PRO A 108 32.29 0.65 -3.54
C PRO A 108 33.71 1.03 -3.96
N VAL A 109 34.70 0.41 -3.33
CA VAL A 109 36.11 0.59 -3.68
C VAL A 109 36.44 -0.34 -4.83
N TYR A 110 36.64 0.23 -6.02
CA TYR A 110 37.03 -0.52 -7.20
C TYR A 110 38.56 -0.58 -7.35
N LYS A 111 39.09 -1.77 -7.60
CA LYS A 111 40.46 -1.96 -8.14
C LYS A 111 40.35 -2.08 -9.65
N CYS A 112 40.35 -0.95 -10.34
CA CYS A 112 40.24 -0.94 -11.79
C CYS A 112 41.53 -1.49 -12.44
N LEU A 113 41.38 -2.30 -13.47
CA LEU A 113 42.51 -2.90 -14.21
C LEU A 113 43.21 -1.91 -15.12
N ILE A 114 42.55 -0.80 -15.48
CA ILE A 114 43.06 0.25 -16.36
C ILE A 114 43.31 1.53 -15.56
N ALA A 115 44.41 2.22 -15.86
CA ALA A 115 44.69 3.55 -15.34
C ALA A 115 44.21 4.61 -16.35
N CYS A 116 43.27 5.47 -15.94
CA CYS A 116 42.69 6.48 -16.80
C CYS A 116 43.42 7.82 -16.70
N LYS A 117 44.06 8.27 -17.80
CA LYS A 117 44.84 9.53 -17.89
C LYS A 117 44.03 10.77 -17.50
N TYR A 118 42.78 10.86 -17.96
CA TYR A 118 41.87 11.99 -17.68
C TYR A 118 40.89 11.70 -16.53
N GLY A 119 41.23 10.71 -15.69
CA GLY A 119 40.39 10.27 -14.58
C GLY A 119 39.25 9.33 -14.99
N TYR A 120 38.54 8.85 -13.97
CA TYR A 120 37.45 7.90 -14.11
C TYR A 120 36.09 8.62 -14.20
N LYS A 121 35.17 8.02 -14.95
CA LYS A 121 33.76 8.42 -14.99
C LYS A 121 33.10 8.13 -13.65
N ARG A 122 32.12 8.96 -13.28
CA ARG A 122 31.25 8.75 -12.13
C ARG A 122 29.85 8.34 -12.59
N ASP A 123 29.23 7.43 -11.85
CA ASP A 123 27.83 7.07 -12.04
C ASP A 123 26.92 8.26 -11.70
N ARG A 124 25.93 8.53 -12.55
CA ARG A 124 25.06 9.73 -12.41
C ARG A 124 24.11 9.64 -11.22
N ASN A 125 23.72 8.43 -10.83
CA ASN A 125 22.72 8.21 -9.79
C ASN A 125 23.35 8.18 -8.40
N THR A 126 24.55 7.59 -8.29
CA THR A 126 25.25 7.38 -7.02
C THR A 126 26.43 8.34 -6.81
N GLY A 127 26.94 8.96 -7.87
CA GLY A 127 28.15 9.79 -7.84
C GLY A 127 29.45 9.00 -7.68
N CYS A 128 29.38 7.67 -7.61
CA CYS A 128 30.53 6.82 -7.34
C CYS A 128 31.41 6.63 -8.58
N GLN A 129 32.71 6.48 -8.36
CA GLN A 129 33.67 6.16 -9.41
C GLN A 129 33.28 4.85 -10.12
N THR A 130 33.48 4.78 -11.43
CA THR A 130 33.35 3.58 -12.25
C THR A 130 34.71 3.21 -12.84
N CYS A 131 34.90 1.98 -13.33
CA CYS A 131 36.12 1.59 -14.04
C CYS A 131 36.09 1.95 -15.53
N SER A 132 35.55 3.11 -15.87
CA SER A 132 35.51 3.66 -17.24
C SER A 132 36.22 5.01 -17.27
N CYS A 133 36.99 5.31 -18.33
CA CYS A 133 37.77 6.54 -18.43
C CYS A 133 36.96 7.72 -18.99
N ASN A 134 37.28 8.93 -18.53
CA ASN A 134 36.80 10.16 -19.17
C ASN A 134 37.47 10.35 -20.55
N PRO A 135 36.77 10.99 -21.50
CA PRO A 135 37.40 11.41 -22.74
C PRO A 135 38.45 12.50 -22.50
N GLU A 136 39.29 12.73 -23.49
CA GLU A 136 40.22 13.86 -23.49
C GLU A 136 39.46 15.19 -23.44
N PRO A 137 39.86 16.14 -22.57
CA PRO A 137 39.29 17.48 -22.56
C PRO A 137 39.56 18.17 -23.90
N ILE A 138 38.51 18.69 -24.52
CA ILE A 138 38.62 19.53 -25.71
C ILE A 138 38.64 20.97 -25.19
N PHE A 139 39.78 21.66 -25.35
CA PHE A 139 39.95 23.07 -24.97
C PHE A 139 39.63 23.98 -26.15
#